data_AF-A0A7Z9KAJ5-F1
#
_entry.id   AF-A0A7Z9KAJ5-F1
#
_cell.length_a   1.000
_cell.length_b   1.000
_cell.length_c   1.000
_cell.angle_alpha   90.00
_cell.angle_beta   90.00
_cell.angle_gamma   90.00
#
_symmetry.space_group_name_H-M   'P 1'
#
loop_
_entity.id
_entity.type
_entity.pdbx_description
1 polymer ?
#
loop_
_entity_poly.entity_id
_entity_poly.type
_entity_poly.pdbx_seq_one_letter_code
_entity_poly.pdbx_strand_id
1 'polypeptide(L)'
;MNIIDEANRTAHQRMLDAQPALVDVAPAGEAIAGLEDRMLLHAGPPIEWPDMCGPMQAAILGAIRYEGWTHTDAGAVTALENGEITLQPNHNLGAVGPMTGITSPSMPVFVVENRAFGNRAYCTINEGIGKVMRFGANDDTVIQRLEWLQNGLAPVLREAVQSAGGVELRPIVARALTMGDEMHQRNVAATSLLLRTLAPHIADASSIGNNVSDILKFLADNDQFFLNLAMAIGKATMDPTRDIPNSTVVTAMSRNGTEFGIRVSATGDRWFTAPSLMPQGLYFPGFTADDANPDMGDSTIIETMGLGGFAMGAAPAVVGFVGAGTFQDALAYTREMGEITVGRNPNLALPTLDFQGAPCGIDVRKVVESSITPVINTGIAHREPGVGQVGAGIVRAPMACFTQALEAIDQLLSETANA
;
A
#
# COMPACT_ATOMS: atom_id res chain seq x y z
N MET A 1 -5.53 4.68 33.73
CA MET A 1 -4.90 4.45 32.43
C MET A 1 -3.82 5.50 32.25
N ASN A 2 -2.63 5.16 31.76
CA ASN A 2 -1.59 6.16 31.60
C ASN A 2 -1.87 7.06 30.37
N ILE A 3 -1.14 8.16 30.23
CA ILE A 3 -1.33 9.15 29.16
C ILE A 3 -1.15 8.55 27.75
N ILE A 4 -0.28 7.54 27.60
CA ILE A 4 -0.03 6.86 26.33
C ILE A 4 -1.23 6.00 25.96
N ASP A 5 -1.82 5.28 26.92
CA ASP A 5 -2.97 4.42 26.66
C ASP A 5 -4.20 5.23 26.22
N GLU A 6 -4.38 6.43 26.75
CA GLU A 6 -5.44 7.36 26.31
C GLU A 6 -5.18 7.89 24.89
N ALA A 7 -3.94 8.27 24.59
CA ALA A 7 -3.53 8.71 23.26
C ALA A 7 -3.70 7.59 22.23
N ASN A 8 -3.32 6.36 22.57
CA ASN A 8 -3.49 5.18 21.74
C ASN A 8 -4.95 4.80 21.54
N ARG A 9 -5.81 4.98 22.56
CA ARG A 9 -7.25 4.79 22.39
C ARG A 9 -7.83 5.82 21.41
N THR A 10 -7.35 7.06 21.44
CA THR A 10 -7.75 8.10 20.48
C THR A 10 -7.36 7.71 19.05
N ALA A 11 -6.12 7.25 18.85
CA ALA A 11 -5.65 6.76 17.54
C ALA A 11 -6.51 5.58 17.05
N HIS A 12 -6.72 4.57 17.90
CA HIS A 12 -7.56 3.41 17.58
C HIS A 12 -9.00 3.83 17.23
N GLN A 13 -9.61 4.74 17.99
CA GLN A 13 -10.95 5.24 17.72
C GLN A 13 -11.04 5.91 16.34
N ARG A 14 -10.04 6.71 15.94
CA ARG A 14 -10.01 7.30 14.59
C ARG A 14 -9.97 6.24 13.48
N MET A 15 -9.28 5.12 13.69
CA MET A 15 -9.30 3.99 12.75
C MET A 15 -10.69 3.36 12.63
N LEU A 16 -11.41 3.21 13.75
CA LEU A 16 -12.78 2.68 13.76
C LEU A 16 -13.75 3.62 13.04
N ASP A 17 -13.58 4.93 13.23
CA ASP A 17 -14.49 5.95 12.73
C ASP A 17 -14.30 6.29 11.25
N ALA A 18 -13.16 5.93 10.64
CA ALA A 18 -12.82 6.26 9.24
C ALA A 18 -13.94 5.92 8.25
N GLN A 19 -14.22 6.72 7.23
CA GLN A 19 -15.25 6.42 6.23
C GLN A 19 -14.66 6.58 4.82
N PRO A 20 -13.79 5.64 4.39
CA PRO A 20 -13.13 5.73 3.11
C PRO A 20 -14.12 5.46 1.98
N ALA A 21 -14.23 6.42 1.06
CA ALA A 21 -15.02 6.33 -0.16
C ALA A 21 -14.15 6.68 -1.37
N LEU A 22 -14.25 5.88 -2.43
CA LEU A 22 -13.69 6.24 -3.74
C LEU A 22 -14.57 7.35 -4.33
N VAL A 23 -14.01 8.54 -4.49
CA VAL A 23 -14.77 9.72 -4.94
C VAL A 23 -14.40 10.19 -6.34
N ASP A 24 -13.21 9.86 -6.83
CA ASP A 24 -12.78 10.20 -8.18
C ASP A 24 -11.68 9.25 -8.69
N VAL A 25 -11.44 9.30 -10.00
CA VAL A 25 -10.22 8.77 -10.64
C VAL A 25 -9.66 9.87 -11.51
N ALA A 26 -8.43 10.30 -11.27
CA ALA A 26 -7.87 11.47 -11.94
C ALA A 26 -6.35 11.32 -12.15
N PRO A 27 -5.75 12.07 -13.09
CA PRO A 27 -4.29 12.18 -13.18
C PRO A 27 -3.69 12.63 -11.83
N ALA A 28 -2.56 12.06 -11.46
CA ALA A 28 -1.91 12.34 -10.18
C ALA A 28 -1.62 13.85 -10.00
N GLY A 29 -1.16 14.54 -11.06
CA GLY A 29 -0.89 15.98 -11.03
C GLY A 29 -2.14 16.86 -10.88
N GLU A 30 -3.33 16.34 -11.20
CA GLU A 30 -4.61 17.01 -10.91
C GLU A 30 -5.05 16.77 -9.47
N ALA A 31 -4.86 15.54 -8.97
CA ALA A 31 -5.44 15.10 -7.70
C ALA A 31 -4.55 15.36 -6.47
N ILE A 32 -3.23 15.25 -6.61
CA ILE A 32 -2.28 15.25 -5.49
C ILE A 32 -1.71 16.65 -5.30
N ALA A 33 -2.19 17.36 -4.27
CA ALA A 33 -1.64 18.65 -3.91
C ALA A 33 -0.16 18.53 -3.52
N GLY A 34 0.69 19.36 -4.13
CA GLY A 34 2.14 19.36 -3.90
C GLY A 34 2.93 18.43 -4.83
N LEU A 35 2.28 17.68 -5.72
CA LEU A 35 2.98 16.98 -6.81
C LEU A 35 3.31 18.00 -7.91
N GLU A 36 4.55 18.50 -7.89
CA GLU A 36 5.03 19.52 -8.84
C GLU A 36 5.33 18.94 -10.23
N ASP A 37 5.52 19.83 -11.21
CA ASP A 37 6.00 19.45 -12.53
C ASP A 37 7.43 18.85 -12.41
N ARG A 38 7.65 17.69 -13.06
CA ARG A 38 8.89 16.88 -12.96
C ARG A 38 9.23 16.31 -11.57
N MET A 39 8.22 15.95 -10.78
CA MET A 39 8.37 15.16 -9.56
C MET A 39 7.86 13.73 -9.78
N LEU A 40 8.62 12.74 -9.30
CA LEU A 40 8.17 11.34 -9.20
C LEU A 40 8.06 10.93 -7.74
N LEU A 41 6.99 10.22 -7.42
CA LEU A 41 6.84 9.59 -6.12
C LEU A 41 7.33 8.14 -6.14
N HIS A 42 7.79 7.63 -5.01
CA HIS A 42 8.24 6.25 -4.84
C HIS A 42 7.78 5.64 -3.51
N ALA A 43 7.77 4.31 -3.44
CA ALA A 43 7.50 3.60 -2.19
C ALA A 43 8.64 3.72 -1.17
N GLY A 44 8.31 3.56 0.11
CA GLY A 44 9.27 3.48 1.22
C GLY A 44 9.67 4.82 1.84
N PRO A 45 10.59 4.79 2.83
CA PRO A 45 11.17 6.00 3.40
C PRO A 45 12.03 6.77 2.36
N PRO A 46 12.40 8.04 2.65
CA PRO A 46 13.30 8.83 1.80
C PRO A 46 14.58 8.06 1.46
N ILE A 47 14.98 8.10 0.19
CA ILE A 47 16.19 7.45 -0.31
C ILE A 47 16.71 8.22 -1.52
N GLU A 48 18.02 8.33 -1.63
CA GLU A 48 18.68 8.99 -2.75
C GLU A 48 18.76 8.05 -3.97
N TRP A 49 18.74 8.62 -5.17
CA TRP A 49 18.75 7.87 -6.44
C TRP A 49 19.83 6.75 -6.53
N PRO A 50 21.10 6.99 -6.14
CA PRO A 50 22.14 5.97 -6.24
C PRO A 50 21.94 4.77 -5.32
N ASP A 51 21.16 4.93 -4.24
CA ASP A 51 20.93 3.91 -3.21
C ASP A 51 19.66 3.08 -3.44
N MET A 52 18.86 3.47 -4.44
CA MET A 52 17.65 2.75 -4.84
C MET A 52 17.98 1.38 -5.46
N CYS A 53 17.17 0.36 -5.14
CA CYS A 53 17.33 -0.96 -5.73
C CYS A 53 17.04 -0.94 -7.24
N GLY A 54 17.63 -1.91 -7.97
CA GLY A 54 17.55 -1.99 -9.43
C GLY A 54 16.12 -1.88 -10.00
N PRO A 55 15.13 -2.65 -9.51
CA PRO A 55 13.76 -2.55 -10.01
C PRO A 55 13.14 -1.16 -9.84
N MET A 56 13.44 -0.46 -8.74
CA MET A 56 12.98 0.91 -8.52
C MET A 56 13.64 1.90 -9.47
N GLN A 57 14.95 1.78 -9.68
CA GLN A 57 15.68 2.61 -10.65
C GLN A 57 15.10 2.46 -12.06
N ALA A 58 14.85 1.22 -12.50
CA ALA A 58 14.26 0.97 -13.81
C ALA A 58 12.82 1.48 -13.94
N ALA A 59 12.01 1.38 -12.89
CA ALA A 59 10.66 1.93 -12.89
C ALA A 59 10.67 3.47 -13.01
N ILE A 60 11.61 4.15 -12.35
CA ILE A 60 11.81 5.60 -12.47
C ILE A 60 12.15 5.98 -13.91
N LEU A 61 13.14 5.31 -14.54
CA LEU A 61 13.48 5.55 -15.94
C LEU A 61 12.27 5.32 -16.87
N GLY A 62 11.47 4.30 -16.57
CA GLY A 62 10.22 4.03 -17.28
C GLY A 62 9.18 5.13 -17.12
N ALA A 63 9.02 5.70 -15.92
CA ALA A 63 8.11 6.81 -15.67
C ALA A 63 8.58 8.10 -16.36
N ILE A 64 9.88 8.39 -16.35
CA ILE A 64 10.48 9.53 -17.08
C ILE A 64 10.20 9.41 -18.59
N ARG A 65 10.34 8.19 -19.13
CA ARG A 65 10.01 7.89 -20.52
C ARG A 65 8.52 8.05 -20.81
N TYR A 66 7.66 7.53 -19.93
CA TYR A 66 6.20 7.62 -20.03
C TYR A 66 5.73 9.09 -20.04
N GLU A 67 6.31 9.94 -19.20
CA GLU A 67 6.02 11.38 -19.17
C GLU A 67 6.67 12.16 -20.33
N GLY A 68 7.55 11.51 -21.11
CA GLY A 68 8.25 12.14 -22.24
C GLY A 68 9.23 13.24 -21.84
N TRP A 69 9.72 13.25 -20.59
CA TRP A 69 10.62 14.30 -20.09
C TRP A 69 12.02 14.21 -20.70
N THR A 70 12.47 13.01 -21.04
CA THR A 70 13.74 12.76 -21.72
C THR A 70 13.58 11.69 -22.81
N HIS A 71 14.51 11.66 -23.76
CA HIS A 71 14.47 10.73 -24.90
C HIS A 71 15.48 9.57 -24.79
N THR A 72 16.33 9.57 -23.75
CA THR A 72 17.34 8.55 -23.51
C THR A 72 17.54 8.32 -22.02
N ASP A 73 17.90 7.10 -21.64
CA ASP A 73 18.21 6.74 -20.26
C ASP A 73 19.36 7.58 -19.70
N ALA A 74 20.39 7.85 -20.52
CA ALA A 74 21.50 8.72 -20.12
C ALA A 74 21.02 10.14 -19.79
N GLY A 75 20.09 10.69 -20.57
CA GLY A 75 19.49 11.99 -20.28
C GLY A 75 18.62 11.97 -19.02
N ALA A 76 17.88 10.89 -18.79
CA ALA A 76 17.09 10.69 -17.56
C ALA A 76 17.99 10.67 -16.31
N VAL A 77 19.09 9.92 -16.34
CA VAL A 77 20.05 9.85 -15.23
C VAL A 77 20.67 11.23 -14.96
N THR A 78 21.14 11.94 -15.98
CA THR A 78 21.69 13.29 -15.80
C THR A 78 20.66 14.26 -15.20
N ALA A 79 19.39 14.18 -15.62
CA ALA A 79 18.34 15.03 -15.07
C ALA A 79 18.05 14.72 -13.59
N LEU A 80 18.10 13.45 -13.18
CA LEU A 80 17.99 13.05 -11.76
C LEU A 80 19.19 13.54 -10.94
N GLU A 81 20.41 13.34 -11.45
CA GLU A 81 21.65 13.76 -10.77
C GLU A 81 21.76 15.29 -10.60
N ASN A 82 21.22 16.05 -11.56
CA ASN A 82 21.18 17.51 -11.51
C ASN A 82 20.01 18.07 -10.68
N GLY A 83 19.09 17.22 -10.20
CA GLY A 83 17.88 17.64 -9.49
C GLY A 83 16.82 18.32 -10.38
N GLU A 84 16.89 18.13 -11.70
CA GLU A 84 15.87 18.60 -12.65
C GLU A 84 14.60 17.73 -12.60
N ILE A 85 14.75 16.48 -12.16
CA ILE A 85 13.66 15.57 -11.80
C ILE A 85 13.85 15.19 -10.34
N THR A 86 12.83 15.39 -9.52
CA THR A 86 12.91 15.15 -8.07
C THR A 86 12.18 13.88 -7.67
N LEU A 87 12.67 13.21 -6.62
CA LEU A 87 12.10 11.98 -6.08
C LEU A 87 11.56 12.24 -4.67
N GLN A 88 10.35 11.77 -4.38
CA GLN A 88 9.72 11.94 -3.06
C GLN A 88 8.99 10.66 -2.61
N PRO A 89 9.00 10.31 -1.31
CA PRO A 89 8.15 9.24 -0.80
C PRO A 89 6.67 9.52 -1.02
N ASN A 90 5.93 8.52 -1.49
CA ASN A 90 4.47 8.57 -1.64
C ASN A 90 3.77 9.08 -0.37
N HIS A 91 4.19 8.57 0.79
CA HIS A 91 3.61 8.90 2.09
C HIS A 91 3.67 10.39 2.46
N ASN A 92 4.55 11.19 1.83
CA ASN A 92 4.65 12.64 2.06
C ASN A 92 3.48 13.41 1.46
N LEU A 93 2.85 12.90 0.39
CA LEU A 93 1.78 13.60 -0.33
C LEU A 93 0.43 12.87 -0.25
N GLY A 94 0.20 12.12 0.82
CA GLY A 94 -1.05 11.36 0.97
C GLY A 94 -1.16 10.16 0.03
N ALA A 95 -0.10 9.81 -0.72
CA ALA A 95 -0.11 8.72 -1.67
C ALA A 95 0.49 7.44 -1.08
N VAL A 96 0.26 6.33 -1.76
CA VAL A 96 0.88 5.01 -1.56
C VAL A 96 0.96 4.28 -2.91
N GLY A 97 1.94 3.41 -3.08
CA GLY A 97 2.10 2.62 -4.30
C GLY A 97 2.63 1.19 -4.06
N PRO A 98 2.10 0.17 -4.76
CA PRO A 98 2.58 -1.20 -4.60
C PRO A 98 3.99 -1.36 -5.18
N MET A 99 4.81 -2.20 -4.55
CA MET A 99 6.15 -2.57 -5.03
C MET A 99 7.05 -1.33 -5.25
N THR A 100 7.55 -1.02 -6.46
CA THR A 100 8.36 0.21 -6.65
C THR A 100 7.59 1.48 -6.27
N GLY A 101 6.25 1.42 -6.35
CA GLY A 101 5.34 2.49 -5.95
C GLY A 101 5.47 3.76 -6.78
N ILE A 102 6.06 3.67 -7.98
CA ILE A 102 6.29 4.85 -8.81
C ILE A 102 4.95 5.49 -9.21
N THR A 103 4.84 6.79 -8.94
CA THR A 103 3.70 7.62 -9.36
C THR A 103 4.25 8.86 -10.05
N SER A 104 3.80 9.11 -11.28
CA SER A 104 4.15 10.32 -12.07
C SER A 104 2.90 11.17 -12.34
N PRO A 105 3.04 12.46 -12.69
CA PRO A 105 1.91 13.38 -12.80
C PRO A 105 0.78 12.94 -13.75
N SER A 106 1.09 12.29 -14.87
CA SER A 106 0.11 11.84 -15.86
C SER A 106 -0.56 10.50 -15.51
N MET A 107 0.02 9.73 -14.57
CA MET A 107 -0.56 8.45 -14.17
C MET A 107 -1.92 8.64 -13.49
N PRO A 108 -2.95 7.85 -13.85
CA PRO A 108 -4.23 7.91 -13.16
C PRO A 108 -4.13 7.29 -11.76
N VAL A 109 -4.71 7.98 -10.78
CA VAL A 109 -4.82 7.55 -9.39
C VAL A 109 -6.27 7.43 -8.96
N PHE A 110 -6.55 6.48 -8.08
CA PHE A 110 -7.76 6.47 -7.27
C PHE A 110 -7.70 7.61 -6.25
N VAL A 111 -8.79 8.36 -6.12
CA VAL A 111 -8.95 9.39 -5.09
C VAL A 111 -9.88 8.86 -4.02
N VAL A 112 -9.33 8.48 -2.87
CA VAL A 112 -10.10 7.98 -1.72
C VAL A 112 -10.22 9.08 -0.68
N GLU A 113 -11.44 9.49 -0.38
CA GLU A 113 -11.74 10.46 0.67
C GLU A 113 -12.19 9.73 1.93
N ASN A 114 -11.59 10.06 3.07
CA ASN A 114 -12.09 9.63 4.36
C ASN A 114 -13.12 10.66 4.86
N ARG A 115 -14.40 10.39 4.61
CA ARG A 115 -15.52 11.32 4.90
C ARG A 115 -15.63 11.72 6.37
N ALA A 116 -15.12 10.88 7.29
CA ALA A 116 -15.15 11.17 8.72
C ALA A 116 -14.15 12.26 9.15
N PHE A 117 -13.03 12.41 8.43
CA PHE A 117 -11.94 13.32 8.78
C PHE A 117 -11.57 14.32 7.68
N GLY A 118 -12.14 14.18 6.48
CA GLY A 118 -11.96 15.08 5.34
C GLY A 118 -10.61 14.97 4.62
N ASN A 119 -9.72 14.05 5.04
CA ASN A 119 -8.47 13.80 4.34
C ASN A 119 -8.67 12.92 3.11
N ARG A 120 -7.72 12.98 2.18
CA ARG A 120 -7.68 12.15 0.96
C ARG A 120 -6.41 11.33 0.89
N ALA A 121 -6.49 10.20 0.22
CA ALA A 121 -5.37 9.36 -0.11
C ALA A 121 -5.43 8.87 -1.56
N TYR A 122 -4.25 8.56 -2.10
CA TYR A 122 -4.06 8.29 -3.52
C TYR A 122 -3.27 7.01 -3.75
N CYS A 123 -3.61 6.28 -4.80
CA CYS A 123 -2.82 5.17 -5.30
C CYS A 123 -3.07 5.01 -6.80
N THR A 124 -2.04 4.69 -7.58
CA THR A 124 -2.16 4.43 -9.02
C THR A 124 -3.11 3.28 -9.31
N ILE A 125 -3.61 3.19 -10.54
CA ILE A 125 -4.41 2.02 -10.96
C ILE A 125 -3.49 0.80 -11.15
N ASN A 126 -3.97 -0.37 -10.73
CA ASN A 126 -3.23 -1.62 -10.89
C ASN A 126 -3.04 -1.95 -12.38
N GLU A 127 -1.79 -2.18 -12.81
CA GLU A 127 -1.41 -2.39 -14.22
C GLU A 127 -1.79 -3.78 -14.79
N GLY A 128 -2.38 -4.67 -14.00
CA GLY A 128 -2.61 -6.06 -14.37
C GLY A 128 -1.47 -6.99 -13.99
N ILE A 129 -1.39 -8.13 -14.68
CA ILE A 129 -0.41 -9.20 -14.45
C ILE A 129 0.68 -9.24 -15.53
N GLY A 130 1.79 -9.93 -15.24
CA GLY A 130 2.93 -10.07 -16.17
C GLY A 130 3.95 -8.94 -16.03
N LYS A 131 4.52 -8.49 -17.15
CA LYS A 131 5.46 -7.35 -17.16
C LYS A 131 4.72 -6.06 -16.83
N VAL A 132 5.12 -5.41 -15.74
CA VAL A 132 4.50 -4.19 -15.20
C VAL A 132 5.58 -3.30 -14.54
N MET A 133 5.34 -1.99 -14.55
CA MET A 133 6.28 -0.99 -14.03
C MET A 133 6.46 -1.09 -12.53
N ARG A 134 5.43 -1.50 -11.77
CA ARG A 134 5.57 -1.75 -10.33
C ARG A 134 6.64 -2.78 -9.97
N PHE A 135 7.08 -3.63 -10.91
CA PHE A 135 8.22 -4.54 -10.73
C PHE A 135 9.47 -4.15 -11.55
N GLY A 136 9.55 -2.92 -12.05
CA GLY A 136 10.70 -2.40 -12.78
C GLY A 136 10.74 -2.73 -14.28
N ALA A 137 9.68 -3.29 -14.86
CA ALA A 137 9.61 -3.44 -16.32
C ALA A 137 9.21 -2.11 -16.97
N ASN A 138 9.90 -1.69 -18.03
CA ASN A 138 9.69 -0.39 -18.67
C ASN A 138 9.81 -0.43 -20.22
N ASP A 139 9.63 -1.62 -20.81
CA ASP A 139 9.63 -1.78 -22.26
C ASP A 139 8.37 -1.16 -22.91
N ASP A 140 8.36 -1.07 -24.25
CA ASP A 140 7.29 -0.43 -25.02
C ASP A 140 5.91 -1.01 -24.69
N THR A 141 5.82 -2.30 -24.34
CA THR A 141 4.54 -2.94 -24.01
C THR A 141 4.00 -2.46 -22.66
N VAL A 142 4.89 -2.12 -21.72
CA VAL A 142 4.51 -1.52 -20.44
C VAL A 142 4.06 -0.08 -20.64
N ILE A 143 4.82 0.72 -21.40
CA ILE A 143 4.47 2.13 -21.66
C ILE A 143 3.12 2.24 -22.38
N GLN A 144 2.90 1.42 -23.43
CA GLN A 144 1.60 1.36 -24.13
C GLN A 144 0.45 0.97 -23.20
N ARG A 145 0.70 0.08 -22.23
CA ARG A 145 -0.32 -0.28 -21.23
C ARG A 145 -0.64 0.88 -20.31
N LEU A 146 0.36 1.61 -19.82
CA LEU A 146 0.15 2.80 -19.00
C LEU A 146 -0.63 3.88 -19.76
N GLU A 147 -0.31 4.10 -21.03
CA GLU A 147 -1.07 4.99 -21.91
C GLU A 147 -2.53 4.52 -22.09
N TRP A 148 -2.77 3.21 -22.21
CA TRP A 148 -4.13 2.66 -22.26
C TRP A 148 -4.88 2.81 -20.94
N LEU A 149 -4.20 2.64 -19.79
CA LEU A 149 -4.80 2.90 -18.49
C LEU A 149 -5.19 4.37 -18.34
N GLN A 150 -4.32 5.29 -18.75
CA GLN A 150 -4.55 6.74 -18.72
C GLN A 150 -5.68 7.18 -19.66
N ASN A 151 -5.67 6.74 -20.91
CA ASN A 151 -6.53 7.28 -21.96
C ASN A 151 -7.79 6.43 -22.23
N GLY A 152 -7.78 5.16 -21.81
CA GLY A 152 -8.88 4.21 -22.00
C GLY A 152 -9.62 3.90 -20.71
N LEU A 153 -8.94 3.26 -19.75
CA LEU A 153 -9.60 2.76 -18.54
C LEU A 153 -9.99 3.88 -17.56
N ALA A 154 -9.06 4.80 -17.25
CA ALA A 154 -9.25 5.80 -16.21
C ALA A 154 -10.42 6.75 -16.47
N PRO A 155 -10.65 7.28 -17.69
CA PRO A 155 -11.80 8.15 -17.96
C PRO A 155 -13.15 7.45 -17.74
N VAL A 156 -13.24 6.16 -18.09
CA VAL A 156 -14.44 5.35 -17.88
C VAL A 156 -14.67 5.11 -16.39
N LEU A 157 -13.62 4.78 -15.64
CA LEU A 157 -13.74 4.63 -14.19
C LEU A 157 -14.08 5.95 -13.49
N ARG A 158 -13.52 7.07 -13.95
CA ARG A 158 -13.84 8.42 -13.47
C ARG A 158 -15.33 8.70 -13.60
N GLU A 159 -15.87 8.55 -14.81
CA GLU A 159 -17.28 8.78 -15.10
C GLU A 159 -18.17 7.81 -14.31
N ALA A 160 -17.80 6.53 -14.22
CA ALA A 160 -18.55 5.53 -13.49
C ALA A 160 -18.63 5.83 -11.98
N VAL A 161 -17.51 6.22 -11.37
CA VAL A 161 -17.46 6.60 -9.94
C VAL A 161 -18.28 7.86 -9.67
N GLN A 162 -18.19 8.87 -10.55
CA GLN A 162 -18.97 10.10 -10.41
C GLN A 162 -20.47 9.86 -10.59
N SER A 163 -20.86 9.04 -11.58
CA SER A 163 -22.25 8.62 -11.81
C SER A 163 -22.83 7.84 -10.62
N ALA A 164 -22.01 7.03 -9.95
CA ALA A 164 -22.39 6.31 -8.74
C ALA A 164 -22.54 7.22 -7.50
N GLY A 165 -22.11 8.49 -7.57
CA GLY A 165 -22.05 9.39 -6.40
C GLY A 165 -20.90 9.05 -5.44
N GLY A 166 -19.85 8.38 -5.96
CA GLY A 166 -18.79 7.76 -5.19
C GLY A 166 -19.15 6.35 -4.70
N VAL A 167 -18.14 5.60 -4.25
CA VAL A 167 -18.30 4.22 -3.76
C VAL A 167 -17.77 4.10 -2.34
N GLU A 168 -18.65 3.76 -1.41
CA GLU A 168 -18.26 3.41 -0.03
C GLU A 168 -17.43 2.13 -0.03
N LEU A 169 -16.18 2.22 0.44
CA LEU A 169 -15.22 1.11 0.31
C LEU A 169 -15.25 0.16 1.50
N ARG A 170 -15.57 0.67 2.70
CA ARG A 170 -15.65 -0.17 3.91
C ARG A 170 -16.61 -1.36 3.78
N PRO A 171 -17.85 -1.20 3.26
CA PRO A 171 -18.75 -2.33 3.06
C PRO A 171 -18.21 -3.39 2.07
N ILE A 172 -17.44 -2.96 1.06
CA ILE A 172 -16.79 -3.87 0.10
C ILE A 172 -15.73 -4.70 0.82
N VAL A 173 -14.83 -4.05 1.56
CA VAL A 173 -13.76 -4.71 2.32
C VAL A 173 -14.33 -5.66 3.36
N ALA A 174 -15.27 -5.19 4.19
CA ALA A 174 -15.90 -6.01 5.23
C ALA A 174 -16.54 -7.28 4.65
N ARG A 175 -17.22 -7.17 3.50
CA ARG A 175 -17.80 -8.32 2.81
C ARG A 175 -16.73 -9.22 2.20
N ALA A 176 -15.68 -8.66 1.59
CA ALA A 176 -14.61 -9.41 0.97
C ALA A 176 -13.83 -10.27 1.98
N LEU A 177 -13.62 -9.77 3.21
CA LEU A 177 -13.06 -10.57 4.31
C LEU A 177 -13.88 -11.84 4.58
N THR A 178 -15.22 -11.74 4.55
CA THR A 178 -16.09 -12.92 4.72
C THR A 178 -16.11 -13.85 3.51
N MET A 179 -15.54 -13.41 2.39
CA MET A 179 -15.41 -14.17 1.13
C MET A 179 -13.97 -14.68 0.91
N GLY A 180 -13.15 -14.63 1.96
CA GLY A 180 -11.84 -15.26 1.99
C GLY A 180 -10.68 -14.35 1.59
N ASP A 181 -10.90 -13.05 1.36
CA ASP A 181 -9.83 -12.12 1.03
C ASP A 181 -9.15 -11.61 2.31
N GLU A 182 -7.88 -11.20 2.21
CA GLU A 182 -7.18 -10.46 3.27
C GLU A 182 -6.69 -9.06 2.81
N MET A 183 -7.00 -8.69 1.56
CA MET A 183 -6.74 -7.39 0.92
C MET A 183 -5.31 -7.11 0.44
N HIS A 184 -4.31 -7.93 0.78
CA HIS A 184 -2.93 -7.71 0.34
C HIS A 184 -2.53 -8.65 -0.80
N GLN A 185 -2.55 -9.96 -0.57
CA GLN A 185 -2.23 -10.99 -1.57
C GLN A 185 -3.47 -11.60 -2.20
N ARG A 186 -4.63 -11.56 -1.54
CA ARG A 186 -5.89 -12.03 -2.13
C ARG A 186 -6.95 -10.93 -2.12
N ASN A 187 -7.33 -10.52 -3.33
CA ASN A 187 -8.23 -9.39 -3.63
C ASN A 187 -9.38 -9.76 -4.58
N VAL A 188 -9.62 -11.07 -4.81
CA VAL A 188 -10.58 -11.58 -5.80
C VAL A 188 -12.01 -11.16 -5.48
N ALA A 189 -12.41 -11.30 -4.22
CA ALA A 189 -13.77 -10.97 -3.79
C ALA A 189 -13.99 -9.46 -3.82
N ALA A 190 -13.04 -8.66 -3.32
CA ALA A 190 -13.18 -7.20 -3.35
C ALA A 190 -13.18 -6.65 -4.78
N THR A 191 -12.32 -7.17 -5.67
CA THR A 191 -12.33 -6.82 -7.10
C THR A 191 -13.69 -7.13 -7.73
N SER A 192 -14.23 -8.33 -7.48
CA SER A 192 -15.55 -8.74 -7.98
C SER A 192 -16.69 -7.88 -7.44
N LEU A 193 -16.64 -7.50 -6.16
CA LEU A 193 -17.66 -6.65 -5.52
C LEU A 193 -17.60 -5.21 -6.02
N LEU A 194 -16.39 -4.67 -6.24
CA LEU A 194 -16.20 -3.36 -6.86
C LEU A 194 -16.74 -3.36 -8.29
N LEU A 195 -16.34 -4.34 -9.11
CA LEU A 195 -16.84 -4.50 -10.47
C LEU A 195 -18.36 -4.61 -10.49
N ARG A 196 -18.96 -5.43 -9.60
CA ARG A 196 -20.43 -5.54 -9.49
C ARG A 196 -21.10 -4.21 -9.19
N THR A 197 -20.45 -3.36 -8.37
CA THR A 197 -20.99 -2.05 -7.98
C THR A 197 -20.90 -1.05 -9.12
N LEU A 198 -19.77 -1.05 -9.85
CA LEU A 198 -19.52 -0.10 -10.94
C LEU A 198 -20.05 -0.54 -12.30
N ALA A 199 -20.35 -1.82 -12.52
CA ALA A 199 -20.70 -2.36 -13.84
C ALA A 199 -21.86 -1.62 -14.55
N PRO A 200 -22.98 -1.25 -13.89
CA PRO A 200 -24.02 -0.46 -14.54
C PRO A 200 -23.51 0.91 -14.99
N HIS A 201 -22.76 1.60 -14.13
CA HIS A 201 -22.21 2.92 -14.42
C HIS A 201 -21.11 2.90 -15.48
N ILE A 202 -20.32 1.83 -15.54
CA ILE A 202 -19.37 1.57 -16.62
C ILE A 202 -20.12 1.38 -17.95
N ALA A 203 -21.19 0.57 -17.96
CA ALA A 203 -21.96 0.32 -19.18
C ALA A 203 -22.64 1.60 -19.73
N ASP A 204 -22.99 2.53 -18.85
CA ASP A 204 -23.60 3.82 -19.21
C ASP A 204 -22.59 4.94 -19.48
N ALA A 205 -21.29 4.72 -19.23
CA ALA A 205 -20.27 5.75 -19.37
C ALA A 205 -20.07 6.14 -20.85
N SER A 206 -20.25 7.42 -21.16
CA SER A 206 -20.01 7.98 -22.49
C SER A 206 -18.55 7.82 -22.97
N SER A 207 -17.61 7.83 -22.03
CA SER A 207 -16.18 7.66 -22.29
C SER A 207 -15.79 6.25 -22.75
N ILE A 208 -16.69 5.27 -22.66
CA ILE A 208 -16.40 3.87 -22.94
C ILE A 208 -16.15 3.58 -24.43
N GLY A 209 -16.75 4.40 -25.31
CA GLY A 209 -16.73 4.17 -26.75
C GLY A 209 -17.15 2.73 -27.10
N ASN A 210 -16.32 2.04 -27.90
CA ASN A 210 -16.53 0.64 -28.27
C ASN A 210 -15.73 -0.35 -27.38
N ASN A 211 -15.12 0.11 -26.29
CA ASN A 211 -14.09 -0.63 -25.54
C ASN A 211 -14.62 -1.37 -24.30
N VAL A 212 -15.95 -1.47 -24.12
CA VAL A 212 -16.55 -2.08 -22.93
C VAL A 212 -16.06 -3.49 -22.66
N SER A 213 -15.90 -4.31 -23.71
CA SER A 213 -15.40 -5.67 -23.53
C SER A 213 -13.96 -5.71 -23.03
N ASP A 214 -13.11 -4.79 -23.45
CA ASP A 214 -11.69 -4.79 -23.09
C ASP A 214 -11.50 -4.32 -21.66
N ILE A 215 -12.27 -3.30 -21.23
CA ILE A 215 -12.30 -2.83 -19.85
C ILE A 215 -12.82 -3.92 -18.91
N LEU A 216 -13.95 -4.55 -19.24
CA LEU A 216 -14.51 -5.61 -18.41
C LEU A 216 -13.59 -6.83 -18.32
N LYS A 217 -12.93 -7.21 -19.43
CA LYS A 217 -11.91 -8.27 -19.42
C LYS A 217 -10.72 -7.90 -18.55
N PHE A 218 -10.19 -6.69 -18.68
CA PHE A 218 -9.07 -6.23 -17.85
C PHE A 218 -9.39 -6.31 -16.36
N LEU A 219 -10.59 -5.88 -15.95
CA LEU A 219 -11.03 -5.95 -14.55
C LEU A 219 -11.27 -7.39 -14.08
N ALA A 220 -11.80 -8.27 -14.95
CA ALA A 220 -12.08 -9.67 -14.63
C ALA A 220 -10.81 -10.53 -14.55
N ASP A 221 -9.82 -10.25 -15.39
CA ASP A 221 -8.56 -11.02 -15.46
C ASP A 221 -7.51 -10.51 -14.44
N ASN A 222 -7.81 -9.43 -13.71
CA ASN A 222 -6.92 -8.82 -12.73
C ASN A 222 -7.41 -8.99 -11.29
N ASP A 223 -7.16 -10.17 -10.72
CA ASP A 223 -7.49 -10.48 -9.32
C ASP A 223 -6.85 -9.54 -8.29
N GLN A 224 -5.79 -8.81 -8.66
CA GLN A 224 -5.11 -7.82 -7.82
C GLN A 224 -5.62 -6.39 -8.02
N PHE A 225 -6.64 -6.16 -8.84
CA PHE A 225 -7.10 -4.80 -9.15
C PHE A 225 -7.42 -3.99 -7.89
N PHE A 226 -8.08 -4.62 -6.90
CA PHE A 226 -8.46 -3.97 -5.64
C PHE A 226 -7.27 -3.69 -4.69
N LEU A 227 -6.08 -4.27 -4.90
CA LEU A 227 -4.91 -4.05 -4.04
C LEU A 227 -4.61 -2.56 -3.87
N ASN A 228 -4.55 -1.83 -4.98
CA ASN A 228 -4.22 -0.41 -4.98
C ASN A 228 -5.29 0.43 -4.23
N LEU A 229 -6.56 0.06 -4.36
CA LEU A 229 -7.63 0.66 -3.56
C LEU A 229 -7.52 0.30 -2.07
N ALA A 230 -7.17 -0.94 -1.74
CA ALA A 230 -6.92 -1.36 -0.36
C ALA A 230 -5.79 -0.55 0.29
N MET A 231 -4.74 -0.24 -0.47
CA MET A 231 -3.66 0.63 -0.01
C MET A 231 -4.14 2.06 0.24
N ALA A 232 -4.90 2.65 -0.70
CA ALA A 232 -5.46 3.99 -0.53
C ALA A 232 -6.44 4.06 0.66
N ILE A 233 -7.24 3.01 0.89
CA ILE A 233 -8.08 2.86 2.08
C ILE A 233 -7.23 2.87 3.36
N GLY A 234 -6.14 2.09 3.38
CA GLY A 234 -5.22 2.05 4.51
C GLY A 234 -4.63 3.41 4.81
N LYS A 235 -4.12 4.11 3.79
CA LYS A 235 -3.55 5.45 3.92
C LYS A 235 -4.59 6.46 4.41
N ALA A 236 -5.79 6.46 3.82
CA ALA A 236 -6.90 7.34 4.21
C ALA A 236 -7.36 7.10 5.66
N THR A 237 -7.30 5.85 6.12
CA THR A 237 -7.65 5.43 7.49
C THR A 237 -6.57 5.80 8.50
N MET A 238 -5.29 5.65 8.13
CA MET A 238 -4.17 5.81 9.05
C MET A 238 -3.68 7.26 9.16
N ASP A 239 -3.82 8.09 8.14
CA ASP A 239 -3.36 9.48 8.19
C ASP A 239 -3.99 10.31 9.32
N PRO A 240 -5.31 10.19 9.60
CA PRO A 240 -5.91 10.84 10.77
C PRO A 240 -5.36 10.34 12.11
N THR A 241 -4.63 9.23 12.17
CA THR A 241 -4.05 8.74 13.41
C THR A 241 -2.67 9.35 13.71
N ARG A 242 -2.15 10.21 12.83
CA ARG A 242 -0.92 11.00 13.02
C ARG A 242 -1.16 12.16 13.99
N ASP A 243 -0.05 12.68 14.52
CA ASP A 243 0.02 13.90 15.32
C ASP A 243 -0.86 13.86 16.58
N ILE A 244 -0.99 12.68 17.20
CA ILE A 244 -1.63 12.53 18.51
C ILE A 244 -0.52 12.51 19.56
N PRO A 245 -0.41 13.56 20.41
CA PRO A 245 0.63 13.61 21.43
C PRO A 245 0.64 12.37 22.30
N ASN A 246 1.84 11.88 22.60
CA ASN A 246 2.09 10.68 23.42
C ASN A 246 1.63 9.34 22.80
N SER A 247 1.00 9.31 21.62
CA SER A 247 0.58 8.05 21.02
C SER A 247 1.76 7.28 20.41
N THR A 248 1.87 6.01 20.78
CA THR A 248 2.87 5.05 20.29
C THR A 248 2.33 4.20 19.14
N VAL A 249 1.19 4.58 18.54
CA VAL A 249 0.60 3.86 17.41
C VAL A 249 1.39 4.14 16.14
N VAL A 250 1.78 3.08 15.44
CA VAL A 250 2.38 3.15 14.10
C VAL A 250 1.33 3.65 13.10
N THR A 251 1.69 4.68 12.34
CA THR A 251 0.80 5.35 11.37
C THR A 251 1.14 5.01 9.94
N ALA A 252 2.36 4.55 9.67
CA ALA A 252 2.78 4.01 8.40
C ALA A 252 3.88 2.98 8.59
N MET A 253 3.82 1.89 7.83
CA MET A 253 4.93 1.02 7.54
C MET A 253 5.14 1.01 6.03
N SER A 254 6.38 1.14 5.56
CA SER A 254 6.71 1.08 4.14
C SER A 254 8.16 0.67 3.90
N ARG A 255 8.50 0.25 2.69
CA ARG A 255 9.84 -0.19 2.31
C ARG A 255 10.17 0.11 0.85
N ASN A 256 11.44 0.37 0.54
CA ASN A 256 11.93 0.76 -0.80
C ASN A 256 12.86 -0.27 -1.45
N GLY A 257 12.93 -1.50 -0.92
CA GLY A 257 13.86 -2.53 -1.42
C GLY A 257 15.30 -2.39 -0.90
N THR A 258 15.59 -1.34 -0.14
CA THR A 258 16.87 -1.13 0.56
C THR A 258 16.61 -0.98 2.08
N GLU A 259 15.67 -0.10 2.44
CA GLU A 259 15.26 0.20 3.81
C GLU A 259 13.76 -0.04 4.03
N PHE A 260 13.43 -0.45 5.25
CA PHE A 260 12.09 -0.49 5.81
C PHE A 260 11.96 0.65 6.82
N GLY A 261 10.88 1.41 6.72
CA GLY A 261 10.60 2.56 7.58
C GLY A 261 9.25 2.43 8.29
N ILE A 262 9.18 2.99 9.50
CA ILE A 262 7.93 3.27 10.17
C ILE A 262 7.78 4.75 10.52
N ARG A 263 6.54 5.21 10.58
CA ARG A 263 6.14 6.46 11.24
C ARG A 263 5.26 6.17 12.43
N VAL A 264 5.37 6.98 13.47
CA VAL A 264 4.64 6.81 14.73
C VAL A 264 3.92 8.12 15.08
N SER A 265 2.73 8.00 15.65
CA SER A 265 1.80 9.12 15.82
C SER A 265 2.40 10.31 16.57
N ALA A 266 3.09 10.07 17.69
CA ALA A 266 3.70 11.14 18.50
C ALA A 266 4.89 11.85 17.83
N THR A 267 5.46 11.31 16.76
CA THR A 267 6.71 11.79 16.14
C THR A 267 6.50 12.45 14.77
N GLY A 268 5.25 12.71 14.39
CA GLY A 268 4.88 13.36 13.13
C GLY A 268 5.44 12.64 11.89
N ASP A 269 6.18 13.37 11.06
CA ASP A 269 6.72 12.88 9.78
C ASP A 269 8.07 12.15 9.86
N ARG A 270 8.66 12.06 11.05
CA ARG A 270 9.93 11.38 11.25
C ARG A 270 9.81 9.91 10.90
N TRP A 271 10.70 9.44 10.02
CA TRP A 271 10.90 8.02 9.74
C TRP A 271 11.90 7.41 10.70
N PHE A 272 11.63 6.18 11.11
CA PHE A 272 12.59 5.30 11.76
C PHE A 272 12.88 4.14 10.83
N THR A 273 14.12 4.01 10.37
CA THR A 273 14.50 3.05 9.32
C THR A 273 15.39 1.94 9.85
N ALA A 274 15.34 0.82 9.14
CA ALA A 274 16.24 -0.32 9.29
C ALA A 274 16.35 -1.03 7.92
N PRO A 275 17.38 -1.88 7.69
CA PRO A 275 17.49 -2.59 6.42
C PRO A 275 16.24 -3.42 6.09
N SER A 276 15.79 -3.37 4.83
CA SER A 276 14.72 -4.23 4.34
C SER A 276 15.13 -5.69 4.40
N LEU A 277 14.22 -6.54 4.86
CA LEU A 277 14.46 -7.97 4.98
C LEU A 277 14.05 -8.73 3.70
N MET A 278 14.63 -9.91 3.52
CA MET A 278 14.27 -10.81 2.42
C MET A 278 12.93 -11.51 2.74
N PRO A 279 11.95 -11.46 1.83
CA PRO A 279 10.75 -12.28 1.95
C PRO A 279 11.08 -13.77 1.97
N GLN A 280 10.35 -14.54 2.78
CA GLN A 280 10.42 -16.00 2.81
C GLN A 280 9.13 -16.58 2.28
N GLY A 281 9.18 -17.43 1.26
CA GLY A 281 7.97 -17.95 0.65
C GLY A 281 8.23 -18.92 -0.48
N LEU A 282 7.23 -19.05 -1.35
CA LEU A 282 7.28 -19.92 -2.52
C LEU A 282 7.71 -19.14 -3.75
N TYR A 283 8.61 -19.75 -4.52
CA TYR A 283 9.10 -19.23 -5.78
C TYR A 283 8.38 -19.89 -6.95
N PHE A 284 8.17 -19.12 -8.01
CA PHE A 284 7.64 -19.63 -9.26
C PHE A 284 8.64 -20.58 -9.93
N PRO A 285 8.18 -21.54 -10.77
CA PRO A 285 9.09 -22.47 -11.44
C PRO A 285 10.21 -21.75 -12.19
N GLY A 286 11.45 -22.13 -11.89
CA GLY A 286 12.65 -21.54 -12.50
C GLY A 286 13.33 -20.44 -11.67
N PHE A 287 12.75 -20.03 -10.54
CA PHE A 287 13.33 -19.03 -9.63
C PHE A 287 13.62 -19.61 -8.25
N THR A 288 14.51 -18.93 -7.53
CA THR A 288 15.01 -19.27 -6.20
C THR A 288 15.18 -18.02 -5.34
N ALA A 289 15.56 -18.22 -4.07
CA ALA A 289 15.84 -17.11 -3.16
C ALA A 289 16.99 -16.19 -3.62
N ASP A 290 17.94 -16.70 -4.40
CA ASP A 290 19.07 -15.92 -4.93
C ASP A 290 18.66 -14.91 -6.00
N ASP A 291 17.46 -15.07 -6.54
CA ASP A 291 16.87 -14.20 -7.56
C ASP A 291 16.06 -13.04 -6.95
N ALA A 292 15.75 -13.11 -5.66
CA ALA A 292 14.85 -12.17 -4.99
C ALA A 292 15.52 -10.82 -4.68
N ASN A 293 14.73 -9.76 -4.74
CA ASN A 293 15.03 -8.46 -4.16
C ASN A 293 14.58 -8.42 -2.68
N PRO A 294 15.22 -7.61 -1.81
CA PRO A 294 14.65 -7.29 -0.51
C PRO A 294 13.24 -6.69 -0.64
N ASP A 295 12.44 -6.79 0.42
CA ASP A 295 11.03 -6.40 0.38
C ASP A 295 10.83 -4.91 0.03
N MET A 296 9.78 -4.61 -0.75
CA MET A 296 9.55 -3.28 -1.33
C MET A 296 8.05 -2.99 -1.50
N GLY A 297 7.65 -1.72 -1.31
CA GLY A 297 6.30 -1.20 -1.49
C GLY A 297 5.76 -0.41 -0.31
N ASP A 298 4.69 0.35 -0.56
CA ASP A 298 3.87 0.95 0.51
C ASP A 298 2.73 0.02 0.96
N SER A 299 2.63 -1.18 0.36
CA SER A 299 1.49 -2.09 0.58
C SER A 299 1.34 -2.55 2.03
N THR A 300 2.40 -2.45 2.84
CA THR A 300 2.39 -2.60 4.31
C THR A 300 1.49 -1.61 5.06
N ILE A 301 0.97 -0.58 4.38
CA ILE A 301 -0.11 0.25 4.92
C ILE A 301 -1.39 -0.57 5.18
N ILE A 302 -1.57 -1.69 4.47
CA ILE A 302 -2.68 -2.64 4.65
C ILE A 302 -2.54 -3.35 6.00
N GLU A 303 -1.36 -3.87 6.33
CA GLU A 303 -1.05 -4.41 7.67
C GLU A 303 -1.12 -3.35 8.75
N THR A 304 -0.68 -2.13 8.45
CA THR A 304 -0.73 -1.01 9.39
C THR A 304 -2.18 -0.70 9.82
N MET A 305 -3.16 -0.82 8.92
CA MET A 305 -4.59 -0.69 9.26
C MET A 305 -5.23 -1.96 9.84
N GLY A 306 -4.50 -3.08 9.92
CA GLY A 306 -4.95 -4.33 10.52
C GLY A 306 -5.46 -5.40 9.54
N LEU A 307 -5.21 -5.24 8.24
CA LEU A 307 -5.54 -6.24 7.21
C LEU A 307 -4.27 -6.95 6.72
N GLY A 308 -4.31 -7.63 5.57
CA GLY A 308 -3.16 -8.33 5.02
C GLY A 308 -2.72 -9.49 5.91
N GLY A 309 -1.43 -9.53 6.26
CA GLY A 309 -0.87 -10.48 7.23
C GLY A 309 -1.61 -10.51 8.57
N PHE A 310 -2.19 -9.38 9.01
CA PHE A 310 -2.94 -9.29 10.27
C PHE A 310 -4.30 -9.99 10.17
N ALA A 311 -4.90 -10.02 8.98
CA ALA A 311 -6.17 -10.68 8.69
C ALA A 311 -5.99 -12.01 7.94
N MET A 312 -4.78 -12.59 7.92
CA MET A 312 -4.48 -13.83 7.20
C MET A 312 -5.42 -14.99 7.57
N GLY A 313 -5.87 -15.04 8.82
CA GLY A 313 -6.86 -16.00 9.29
C GLY A 313 -8.19 -15.96 8.52
N ALA A 314 -8.54 -14.86 7.85
CA ALA A 314 -9.73 -14.79 6.98
C ALA A 314 -9.51 -15.43 5.60
N ALA A 315 -8.27 -15.67 5.18
CA ALA A 315 -7.94 -16.06 3.82
C ALA A 315 -7.24 -17.43 3.71
N PRO A 316 -7.94 -18.56 3.95
CA PRO A 316 -7.34 -19.90 3.84
C PRO A 316 -6.61 -20.17 2.52
N ALA A 317 -7.10 -19.60 1.42
CA ALA A 317 -6.50 -19.77 0.09
C ALA A 317 -5.13 -19.08 -0.05
N VAL A 318 -4.84 -18.04 0.75
CA VAL A 318 -3.56 -17.32 0.67
C VAL A 318 -2.41 -18.14 1.26
N VAL A 319 -2.70 -18.99 2.25
CA VAL A 319 -1.72 -19.73 3.05
C VAL A 319 -0.75 -20.52 2.19
N GLY A 320 -1.29 -21.32 1.26
CA GLY A 320 -0.50 -22.13 0.35
C GLY A 320 0.24 -21.29 -0.69
N PHE A 321 -0.26 -20.09 -1.02
CA PHE A 321 0.36 -19.21 -2.02
C PHE A 321 1.57 -18.46 -1.46
N VAL A 322 1.47 -17.95 -0.23
CA VAL A 322 2.58 -17.22 0.44
C VAL A 322 3.53 -18.14 1.23
N GLY A 323 3.29 -19.45 1.23
CA GLY A 323 4.10 -20.39 2.00
C GLY A 323 3.98 -20.23 3.52
N ALA A 324 2.80 -19.81 4.02
CA ALA A 324 2.56 -19.58 5.45
C ALA A 324 2.47 -20.85 6.30
N GLY A 325 2.58 -22.04 5.70
CA GLY A 325 2.39 -23.32 6.36
C GLY A 325 0.95 -23.81 6.23
N THR A 326 0.27 -23.97 7.37
CA THR A 326 -1.09 -24.49 7.46
C THR A 326 -2.11 -23.38 7.75
N PHE A 327 -3.40 -23.70 7.60
CA PHE A 327 -4.45 -22.76 8.00
C PHE A 327 -4.43 -22.44 9.51
N GLN A 328 -3.96 -23.35 10.35
CA GLN A 328 -3.79 -23.05 11.78
C GLN A 328 -2.67 -22.04 12.03
N ASP A 329 -1.60 -22.07 11.21
CA ASP A 329 -0.53 -21.08 11.28
C ASP A 329 -1.05 -19.69 10.88
N ALA A 330 -1.91 -19.59 9.86
CA ALA A 330 -2.57 -18.34 9.51
C ALA A 330 -3.44 -17.76 10.64
N LEU A 331 -4.18 -18.63 11.35
CA LEU A 331 -4.93 -18.20 12.55
C LEU A 331 -3.99 -17.79 13.69
N ALA A 332 -2.86 -18.47 13.85
CA ALA A 332 -1.84 -18.13 14.84
C ALA A 332 -1.22 -16.75 14.56
N TYR A 333 -0.87 -16.45 13.30
CA TYR A 333 -0.39 -15.13 12.91
C TYR A 333 -1.39 -14.02 13.26
N THR A 334 -2.67 -14.18 12.92
CA THR A 334 -3.69 -13.18 13.29
C THR A 334 -3.83 -13.00 14.81
N ARG A 335 -3.71 -14.08 15.60
CA ARG A 335 -3.75 -13.98 17.08
C ARG A 335 -2.52 -13.28 17.63
N GLU A 336 -1.34 -13.62 17.13
CA GLU A 336 -0.05 -13.01 17.48
C GLU A 336 -0.08 -11.49 17.21
N MET A 337 -0.65 -11.04 16.08
CA MET A 337 -0.82 -9.62 15.79
C MET A 337 -1.77 -8.90 16.76
N GLY A 338 -2.68 -9.64 17.40
CA GLY A 338 -3.50 -9.16 18.50
C GLY A 338 -2.70 -8.79 19.75
N GLU A 339 -1.51 -9.35 19.95
CA GLU A 339 -0.66 -9.09 21.12
C GLU A 339 0.05 -7.73 21.00
N ILE A 340 0.33 -7.28 19.77
CA ILE A 340 1.04 -6.03 19.50
C ILE A 340 0.15 -4.85 19.13
N THR A 341 -1.17 -5.03 19.15
CA THR A 341 -2.14 -4.00 18.74
C THR A 341 -2.90 -3.41 19.93
N VAL A 342 -3.40 -2.19 19.79
CA VAL A 342 -4.21 -1.50 20.80
C VAL A 342 -5.54 -2.21 21.02
N GLY A 343 -6.17 -2.66 19.93
CA GLY A 343 -7.48 -3.30 19.98
C GLY A 343 -7.86 -4.00 18.68
N ARG A 344 -9.15 -4.25 18.51
CA ARG A 344 -9.74 -4.89 17.34
C ARG A 344 -10.74 -3.97 16.67
N ASN A 345 -10.85 -4.07 15.34
CA ASN A 345 -11.84 -3.33 14.57
C ASN A 345 -13.08 -4.19 14.31
N PRO A 346 -14.21 -3.97 15.01
CA PRO A 346 -15.43 -4.77 14.83
C PRO A 346 -16.08 -4.58 13.44
N ASN A 347 -15.74 -3.50 12.72
CA ASN A 347 -16.21 -3.29 11.34
C ASN A 347 -15.51 -4.21 10.33
N LEU A 348 -14.45 -4.90 10.74
CA LEU A 348 -13.63 -5.80 9.93
C LEU A 348 -13.64 -7.20 10.57
N ALA A 349 -14.82 -7.79 10.68
CA ALA A 349 -15.02 -9.08 11.34
C ALA A 349 -14.41 -10.25 10.55
N LEU A 350 -13.78 -11.18 11.26
CA LEU A 350 -13.14 -12.37 10.70
C LEU A 350 -13.97 -13.63 11.05
N PRO A 351 -14.76 -14.20 10.12
CA PRO A 351 -15.66 -15.33 10.43
C PRO A 351 -14.94 -16.57 10.98
N THR A 352 -13.70 -16.78 10.54
CA THR A 352 -12.83 -17.91 10.96
C THR A 352 -12.32 -17.80 12.40
N LEU A 353 -12.52 -16.65 13.05
CA LEU A 353 -12.21 -16.37 14.44
C LEU A 353 -13.47 -15.93 15.20
N ASP A 354 -14.60 -16.58 14.92
CA ASP A 354 -15.90 -16.32 15.57
C ASP A 354 -16.33 -14.85 15.46
N PHE A 355 -16.09 -14.25 14.28
CA PHE A 355 -16.42 -12.85 13.98
C PHE A 355 -15.72 -11.82 14.87
N GLN A 356 -14.60 -12.19 15.51
CA GLN A 356 -13.72 -11.19 16.13
C GLN A 356 -13.24 -10.17 15.09
N GLY A 357 -13.16 -8.91 15.48
CA GLY A 357 -12.61 -7.85 14.63
C GLY A 357 -11.12 -8.08 14.34
N ALA A 358 -10.65 -7.63 13.18
CA ALA A 358 -9.24 -7.67 12.82
C ALA A 358 -8.38 -6.86 13.83
N PRO A 359 -7.20 -7.34 14.24
CA PRO A 359 -6.32 -6.61 15.17
C PRO A 359 -5.80 -5.33 14.51
N CYS A 360 -5.82 -4.20 15.22
CA CYS A 360 -5.45 -2.91 14.62
C CYS A 360 -4.88 -1.89 15.63
N GLY A 361 -4.08 -0.96 15.10
CA GLY A 361 -3.33 0.03 15.89
C GLY A 361 -2.09 -0.59 16.51
N ILE A 362 -1.04 -0.80 15.72
CA ILE A 362 0.22 -1.40 16.19
C ILE A 362 0.86 -0.47 17.23
N ASP A 363 1.04 -0.94 18.46
CA ASP A 363 1.66 -0.19 19.55
C ASP A 363 3.15 -0.55 19.65
N VAL A 364 4.03 0.44 19.39
CA VAL A 364 5.48 0.26 19.42
C VAL A 364 5.97 -0.31 20.76
N ARG A 365 5.34 0.06 21.89
CA ARG A 365 5.71 -0.47 23.22
C ARG A 365 5.52 -1.98 23.28
N LYS A 366 4.38 -2.46 22.77
CA LYS A 366 4.03 -3.88 22.78
C LYS A 366 4.91 -4.68 21.84
N VAL A 367 5.25 -4.13 20.66
CA VAL A 367 6.21 -4.75 19.73
C VAL A 367 7.56 -4.98 20.42
N VAL A 368 8.11 -3.96 21.08
CA VAL A 368 9.41 -4.06 21.75
C VAL A 368 9.35 -4.96 22.98
N GLU A 369 8.32 -4.82 23.84
CA GLU A 369 8.15 -5.61 25.07
C GLU A 369 7.98 -7.11 24.78
N SER A 370 7.15 -7.46 23.81
CA SER A 370 6.87 -8.87 23.46
C SER A 370 7.93 -9.50 22.55
N SER A 371 8.77 -8.68 21.91
CA SER A 371 9.65 -9.09 20.81
C SER A 371 8.91 -9.65 19.57
N ILE A 372 7.60 -9.42 19.46
CA ILE A 372 6.79 -9.80 18.30
C ILE A 372 6.78 -8.64 17.32
N THR A 373 7.21 -8.87 16.08
CA THR A 373 7.15 -7.85 15.01
C THR A 373 6.00 -8.10 14.03
N PRO A 374 5.43 -7.04 13.41
CA PRO A 374 4.38 -7.16 12.41
C PRO A 374 4.70 -8.20 11.31
N VAL A 375 3.77 -9.11 11.07
CA VAL A 375 3.80 -10.05 9.94
C VAL A 375 3.17 -9.43 8.70
N ILE A 376 3.82 -9.60 7.57
CA ILE A 376 3.47 -8.95 6.29
C ILE A 376 3.41 -10.00 5.21
N ASN A 377 2.28 -10.06 4.49
CA ASN A 377 2.20 -10.82 3.25
C ASN A 377 2.78 -9.98 2.11
N THR A 378 3.62 -10.54 1.24
CA THR A 378 4.24 -9.75 0.17
C THR A 378 4.50 -10.57 -1.10
N GLY A 379 4.55 -9.87 -2.23
CA GLY A 379 5.00 -10.44 -3.50
C GLY A 379 6.52 -10.34 -3.58
N ILE A 380 7.18 -11.39 -4.07
CA ILE A 380 8.63 -11.42 -4.20
C ILE A 380 8.99 -10.90 -5.58
N ALA A 381 9.64 -9.73 -5.63
CA ALA A 381 10.19 -9.17 -6.86
C ALA A 381 11.57 -9.75 -7.17
N HIS A 382 11.89 -9.88 -8.45
CA HIS A 382 13.25 -10.21 -8.88
C HIS A 382 14.21 -9.03 -8.63
N ARG A 383 15.47 -9.31 -8.30
CA ARG A 383 16.51 -8.26 -8.10
C ARG A 383 16.98 -7.59 -9.40
N GLU A 384 16.99 -8.32 -10.50
CA GLU A 384 17.27 -7.74 -11.82
C GLU A 384 16.00 -7.07 -12.39
N PRO A 385 16.10 -5.84 -12.90
CA PRO A 385 14.99 -5.12 -13.50
C PRO A 385 14.28 -5.85 -14.63
N GLY A 386 12.96 -5.65 -14.75
CA GLY A 386 12.18 -6.11 -15.90
C GLY A 386 11.78 -7.59 -15.91
N VAL A 387 12.28 -8.40 -14.97
CA VAL A 387 11.88 -9.82 -14.83
C VAL A 387 10.49 -9.95 -14.20
N GLY A 388 10.18 -9.12 -13.20
CA GLY A 388 8.85 -9.08 -12.58
C GLY A 388 8.77 -9.81 -11.24
N GLN A 389 7.57 -10.31 -10.93
CA GLN A 389 7.31 -11.12 -9.74
C GLN A 389 7.84 -12.54 -9.93
N VAL A 390 8.53 -13.06 -8.94
CA VAL A 390 9.15 -14.40 -8.94
C VAL A 390 8.67 -15.30 -7.81
N GLY A 391 7.77 -14.80 -6.97
CA GLY A 391 7.16 -15.58 -5.90
C GLY A 391 6.21 -14.75 -5.05
N ALA A 392 5.75 -15.37 -3.96
CA ALA A 392 5.00 -14.73 -2.90
C ALA A 392 5.42 -15.32 -1.55
N GLY A 393 5.37 -14.50 -0.51
CA GLY A 393 5.94 -14.87 0.78
C GLY A 393 5.42 -14.05 1.93
N ILE A 394 6.03 -14.33 3.08
CA ILE A 394 5.89 -13.56 4.31
C ILE A 394 7.22 -12.89 4.61
N VAL A 395 7.14 -11.68 5.14
CA VAL A 395 8.25 -11.02 5.81
C VAL A 395 7.78 -10.49 7.15
N ARG A 396 8.72 -10.18 8.03
CA ARG A 396 8.44 -9.45 9.27
C ARG A 396 9.08 -8.07 9.21
N ALA A 397 8.45 -7.09 9.84
CA ALA A 397 9.06 -5.79 10.01
C ALA A 397 10.33 -5.91 10.90
N PRO A 398 11.42 -5.21 10.58
CA PRO A 398 12.66 -5.27 11.36
C PRO A 398 12.49 -4.60 12.73
N MET A 399 12.86 -5.27 13.82
CA MET A 399 12.71 -4.75 15.20
C MET A 399 13.38 -3.39 15.42
N ALA A 400 14.51 -3.15 14.77
CA ALA A 400 15.34 -1.97 15.01
C ALA A 400 14.61 -0.64 14.79
N CYS A 401 13.66 -0.55 13.83
CA CYS A 401 12.91 0.68 13.64
C CYS A 401 11.91 0.96 14.79
N PHE A 402 11.38 -0.09 15.42
CA PHE A 402 10.50 0.04 16.59
C PHE A 402 11.28 0.44 17.84
N THR A 403 12.47 -0.12 18.06
CA THR A 403 13.35 0.28 19.17
C THR A 403 13.72 1.75 19.07
N GLN A 404 14.17 2.21 17.88
CA GLN A 404 14.49 3.63 17.64
C GLN A 404 13.29 4.55 17.89
N ALA A 405 12.08 4.13 17.46
CA ALA A 405 10.88 4.90 17.68
C ALA A 405 10.51 5.00 19.17
N LEU A 406 10.66 3.91 19.92
CA LEU A 406 10.41 3.90 21.37
C LEU A 406 11.35 4.84 22.11
N GLU A 407 12.65 4.80 21.78
CA GLU A 407 13.66 5.71 22.36
C GLU A 407 13.35 7.19 22.07
N ALA A 408 12.90 7.51 20.86
CA ALA A 408 12.51 8.87 20.50
C ALA A 408 11.27 9.35 21.28
N ILE A 409 10.30 8.48 21.53
CA ILE A 409 9.10 8.81 22.30
C ILE A 409 9.45 9.02 23.79
N ASP A 410 10.36 8.20 24.34
CA ASP A 410 10.85 8.36 25.71
C ASP A 410 11.55 9.72 25.92
N GLN A 411 12.35 10.15 24.92
CA GLN A 411 12.97 11.48 24.90
C GLN A 411 11.91 12.60 24.91
N LEU A 412 10.90 12.53 24.03
CA LEU A 412 9.82 13.52 23.96
C LEU A 412 9.02 13.63 25.28
N LEU A 413 8.75 12.50 25.92
CA LEU A 413 8.06 12.46 27.21
C LEU A 413 8.91 13.07 28.33
N SER A 414 10.22 12.78 28.32
CA SER A 414 11.18 13.34 29.29
C SER A 414 11.34 14.85 29.14
N GLU A 415 11.38 15.37 27.91
CA GLU A 415 11.44 16.81 27.65
C GLU A 415 10.16 17.52 28.13
N THR A 416 9.00 16.94 27.87
CA THR A 416 7.70 17.48 28.31
C THR A 416 7.55 17.47 29.83
N ALA A 417 8.11 16.47 30.52
CA ALA A 417 8.07 16.40 31.98
C ALA A 417 9.01 17.42 32.67
N ASN A 418 10.03 17.89 31.96
CA ASN A 418 11.03 18.84 32.46
C ASN A 418 10.74 20.31 32.08
N ALA A 419 9.78 20.55 31.19
CA ALA A 419 9.28 21.87 30.80
C ALA A 419 8.10 22.30 31.68
#